data_AF-U3TN89-F1
#
_entry.id   AF-U3TN89-F1
#
_cell.length_a   1.000
_cell.length_b   1.000
_cell.length_c   1.000
_cell.angle_alpha   90.00
_cell.angle_beta   90.00
_cell.angle_gamma   90.00
#
_symmetry.space_group_name_H-M   'P 1'
#
loop_
_entity.id
_entity.type
_entity.pdbx_description
1 polymer ?
#
loop_
_entity_poly.entity_id
_entity_poly.type
_entity_poly.pdbx_seq_one_letter_code
_entity_poly.pdbx_strand_id
1 'polypeptide(L)' 'MSQVKPLQFAYWVANVSGGLVISQIEQRTRWDAEYNRELAKIAERAGFDYALTQIRFTAGYGADNQHESVTFS' A
#
# COMPACT_ATOMS: atom_id res chain seq x y z
N MET A 1 -16.85 -0.55 32.91
CA MET A 1 -16.40 0.64 32.16
C MET A 1 -15.72 0.14 30.89
N SER A 2 -16.22 0.49 29.70
CA SER A 2 -15.53 0.14 28.46
C SER A 2 -14.25 0.97 28.34
N GLN A 3 -13.10 0.31 28.19
CA GLN A 3 -11.83 0.96 27.87
C GLN A 3 -11.93 1.63 26.50
N VAL A 4 -11.81 2.96 26.44
CA VAL A 4 -11.75 3.70 25.18
C VAL A 4 -10.35 3.51 24.62
N LYS A 5 -10.24 2.83 23.47
CA LYS A 5 -8.97 2.71 22.76
C LYS A 5 -8.69 3.99 21.96
N PRO A 6 -7.43 4.46 21.89
CA PRO A 6 -7.05 5.55 21.01
C PRO A 6 -7.38 5.27 19.55
N LEU A 7 -7.64 6.33 18.77
CA LEU A 7 -7.81 6.22 17.32
C LEU A 7 -6.51 5.74 16.67
N GLN A 8 -6.62 4.74 15.81
CA GLN A 8 -5.49 4.14 15.11
C GLN A 8 -5.50 4.51 13.64
N PHE A 9 -4.32 4.65 13.04
CA PHE A 9 -4.17 5.01 11.63
C PHE A 9 -3.42 3.91 10.87
N ALA A 10 -3.90 3.64 9.65
CA ALA A 10 -3.29 2.69 8.74
C ALA A 10 -3.08 3.34 7.37
N TYR A 11 -2.07 2.88 6.63
CA TYR A 11 -1.81 3.32 5.26
C TYR A 11 -1.98 2.18 4.26
N TRP A 12 -2.29 2.54 3.02
CA TRP A 12 -2.43 1.58 1.92
C TRP A 12 -1.09 1.33 1.24
N VAL A 13 -0.69 0.06 1.16
CA VAL A 13 0.55 -0.35 0.47
C VAL A 13 0.28 -0.40 -1.03
N ALA A 14 1.14 0.26 -1.81
CA ALA A 14 1.03 0.24 -3.25
C ALA A 14 1.48 -1.13 -3.79
N ASN A 15 0.53 -1.93 -4.27
CA ASN A 15 0.80 -3.24 -4.87
C ASN A 15 0.81 -3.21 -6.42
N VAL A 16 0.44 -2.07 -7.03
CA VAL A 16 0.39 -1.87 -8.48
C VAL A 16 0.97 -0.50 -8.86
N SER A 17 1.59 -0.41 -10.04
CA SER A 17 2.04 0.88 -10.61
C SER A 17 0.84 1.67 -11.13
N GLY A 18 0.63 2.86 -10.57
CA GLY A 18 -0.41 3.76 -11.06
C GLY A 18 -1.82 3.27 -10.72
N GLY A 19 -2.60 4.14 -10.09
CA GLY A 19 -4.01 3.85 -9.82
C GLY A 19 -4.88 4.05 -11.06
N LEU A 20 -6.20 4.03 -10.86
CA LEU A 20 -7.19 4.39 -11.89
C LEU A 20 -7.26 5.90 -12.15
N VAL A 21 -6.28 6.67 -11.66
CA VAL A 21 -6.27 8.13 -11.73
C VAL A 21 -5.62 8.56 -13.04
N ILE A 22 -6.40 9.19 -13.90
CA ILE A 22 -5.90 9.82 -15.14
C ILE A 22 -5.67 11.29 -14.85
N SER A 23 -4.45 11.77 -15.09
CA SER A 23 -4.04 13.15 -14.81
C SER A 23 -3.06 13.64 -15.87
N GLN A 24 -3.06 14.94 -16.15
CA GLN A 24 -2.05 15.62 -16.97
C GLN A 24 -0.79 16.00 -16.18
N ILE A 25 -0.82 15.84 -14.85
CA ILE A 25 0.32 16.08 -13.97
C ILE A 25 1.14 14.80 -13.87
N GLU A 26 2.47 14.93 -13.80
CA GLU A 26 3.39 13.81 -13.62
C GLU A 26 3.02 12.98 -12.39
N GLN A 27 2.85 11.66 -12.60
CA GLN A 27 2.47 10.72 -11.54
C GLN A 27 3.68 9.92 -11.06
N ARG A 28 3.82 9.80 -9.73
CA ARG A 28 4.78 8.90 -9.11
C ARG A 28 4.14 7.53 -8.94
N THR A 29 4.42 6.61 -9.86
CA THR A 29 3.78 5.30 -9.95
C THR A 29 4.65 4.16 -9.44
N ARG A 30 5.68 4.46 -8.63
CA ARG A 30 6.54 3.42 -8.04
C ARG A 30 5.74 2.50 -7.14
N TRP A 31 6.04 1.22 -7.24
CA TRP A 31 5.33 0.11 -6.59
C TRP A 31 6.30 -1.01 -6.17
N ASP A 32 7.59 -0.84 -6.46
CA ASP A 32 8.62 -1.83 -6.18
C ASP A 32 8.84 -2.01 -4.67
N ALA A 33 9.46 -3.13 -4.31
CA ALA A 33 9.67 -3.50 -2.92
C ALA A 33 10.57 -2.51 -2.15
N GLU A 34 11.57 -1.93 -2.81
CA GLU A 34 12.47 -0.96 -2.19
C GLU A 34 11.70 0.32 -1.85
N TYR A 35 10.90 0.82 -2.78
CA TYR A 35 10.04 1.98 -2.56
C TYR A 35 9.02 1.74 -1.44
N ASN A 36 8.34 0.59 -1.42
CA ASN A 36 7.41 0.25 -0.36
C ASN A 36 8.10 0.14 1.01
N ARG A 37 9.35 -0.34 1.06
CA ARG A 37 10.15 -0.35 2.30
C ARG A 37 10.42 1.06 2.81
N GLU A 38 10.75 2.01 1.93
CA GLU A 38 10.95 3.39 2.33
C GLU A 38 9.64 4.05 2.81
N LEU A 39 8.51 3.76 2.16
CA LEU A 39 7.20 4.22 2.62
C LEU A 39 6.83 3.65 3.99
N ALA A 40 7.11 2.36 4.23
CA ALA A 40 6.88 1.74 5.53
C ALA A 40 7.65 2.44 6.64
N LYS A 41 8.96 2.70 6.43
CA LYS A 41 9.79 3.44 7.38
C LYS A 41 9.26 4.86 7.65
N ILE A 42 8.70 5.53 6.63
CA ILE A 42 8.09 6.86 6.78
C ILE A 42 6.82 6.76 7.62
N ALA A 43 5.95 5.78 7.35
CA ALA A 43 4.70 5.57 8.05
C ALA A 43 4.94 5.24 9.53
N GLU A 44 5.91 4.38 9.84
CA GLU A 44 6.33 4.05 11.21
C GLU A 44 6.77 5.30 11.97
N ARG A 45 7.64 6.14 11.37
CA ARG A 45 8.08 7.41 11.97
C ARG A 45 6.94 8.41 12.17
N ALA A 46 5.90 8.33 11.34
CA ALA A 46 4.73 9.19 11.42
C ALA A 46 3.66 8.68 12.41
N GLY A 47 3.85 7.49 13.01
CA GLY A 47 2.95 6.93 14.01
C GLY A 47 1.78 6.13 13.43
N PHE A 48 1.90 5.62 12.20
CA PHE A 48 0.93 4.66 11.65
C PHE A 48 1.12 3.30 12.31
N ASP A 49 0.02 2.71 12.78
CA ASP A 49 0.03 1.43 13.48
C ASP A 49 0.08 0.24 12.52
N TYR A 50 -0.47 0.40 11.31
CA TYR A 50 -0.67 -0.71 10.38
C TYR A 50 -0.45 -0.31 8.91
N ALA A 51 -0.12 -1.33 8.12
CA ALA A 51 -0.07 -1.28 6.67
C ALA A 51 -1.14 -2.22 6.10
N LEU A 52 -1.92 -1.77 5.12
CA LEU A 52 -2.95 -2.56 4.46
C LEU A 52 -2.50 -2.90 3.03
N THR A 53 -2.29 -4.18 2.76
CA THR A 53 -1.95 -4.71 1.44
C THR A 53 -3.18 -5.35 0.81
N GLN A 54 -3.48 -5.02 -0.44
CA GLN A 54 -4.56 -5.66 -1.19
C GLN A 54 -4.08 -6.98 -1.80
N ILE A 55 -4.87 -8.02 -1.57
CA ILE A 55 -4.73 -9.31 -2.24
C ILE A 55 -5.88 -9.47 -3.23
N ARG A 56 -5.61 -9.95 -4.44
CA ARG A 56 -6.66 -10.27 -5.42
C ARG A 56 -6.53 -11.73 -5.86
N PHE A 57 -7.47 -12.57 -5.42
CA PHE A 57 -7.48 -14.01 -5.70
C PHE A 57 -8.11 -14.40 -7.04
N THR A 58 -8.96 -13.53 -7.62
CA THR A 58 -9.65 -13.81 -8.88
C THR A 58 -9.69 -12.55 -9.75
N ALA A 59 -9.32 -12.70 -11.02
CA ALA A 59 -9.15 -11.67 -12.06
C ALA A 59 -7.86 -10.83 -11.94
N GLY A 60 -6.79 -11.29 -12.58
CA GLY A 60 -5.70 -10.40 -12.97
C GLY A 60 -6.23 -9.38 -13.97
N TYR A 61 -6.21 -8.10 -13.61
CA TYR A 61 -6.29 -7.04 -14.61
C TYR A 61 -4.89 -6.99 -15.25
N GLY A 62 -4.80 -6.98 -16.58
CA GLY A 62 -3.55 -7.11 -17.34
C GLY A 62 -2.56 -5.96 -17.15
N ALA A 63 -2.13 -5.73 -15.91
CA ALA A 63 -1.03 -4.87 -15.54
C ALA A 63 0.28 -5.66 -15.71
N ASP A 64 1.26 -5.06 -16.38
CA ASP A 64 2.50 -5.73 -16.79
C ASP A 64 3.30 -6.33 -15.63
N ASN A 65 3.11 -5.88 -14.38
CA ASN A 65 3.73 -6.46 -13.20
C ASN A 65 2.81 -6.37 -11.97
N GLN A 66 2.72 -7.45 -11.18
CA GLN A 66 1.93 -7.56 -9.95
C GLN A 66 2.75 -8.33 -8.89
N HIS A 67 2.81 -7.83 -7.65
CA HIS A 67 3.29 -8.64 -6.53
C HIS A 67 2.11 -9.29 -5.81
N GLU A 68 2.13 -10.62 -5.72
CA GLU A 68 1.22 -11.39 -4.87
C GLU A 68 1.55 -11.10 -3.41
N SER A 69 0.54 -10.70 -2.62
CA SER A 69 0.73 -10.35 -1.21
C SER A 69 1.20 -11.52 -0.35
N VAL A 70 1.06 -12.76 -0.84
CA VAL A 70 1.55 -13.97 -0.16
C VAL A 70 3.08 -14.05 -0.14
N THR A 71 3.76 -13.39 -1.09
CA THR A 71 5.23 -13.37 -1.16
C THR A 71 5.85 -12.34 -0.21
N PHE A 72 5.04 -11.50 0.44
CA PHE A 72 5.50 -10.46 1.37
C PHE A 72 5.42 -10.86 2.85
N SER A 73 4.91 -12.06 3.16
CA SER A 73 4.71 -12.56 4.54
C SER A 73 5.91 -13.30 5.11
#